data_AF-A0A9D5M4E2-F1
#
_entry.id   AF-A0A9D5M4E2-F1
#
_cell.length_a   1.000
_cell.length_b   1.000
_cell.length_c   1.000
_cell.angle_alpha   90.00
_cell.angle_beta   90.00
_cell.angle_gamma   90.00
#
_symmetry.space_group_name_H-M   'P 1'
#
loop_
_entity.id
_entity.type
_entity.pdbx_description
1 polymer ?
#
loop_
_entity_poly.entity_id
_entity_poly.type
_entity_poly.pdbx_seq_one_letter_code
_entity_poly.pdbx_strand_id
1 'polypeptide(L)' 'RLPICVCGKKREIKLINKKPIEATEKECLENSRSKSAKLRIIEKI' A
#
# COMPACT_ATOMS: atom_id res chain seq x y z
N ARG A 1 -5.98 14.13 20.63
CA ARG A 1 -6.15 12.96 19.73
C ARG A 1 -6.22 13.46 18.29
N LEU A 2 -5.16 13.36 17.49
CA LEU A 2 -5.26 13.70 16.07
C LEU A 2 -4.44 12.73 15.20
N PRO A 3 -5.04 11.64 14.69
CA PRO A 3 -4.52 10.89 13.56
C PRO A 3 -5.03 11.45 12.22
N ILE A 4 -5.23 12.77 12.11
CA ILE A 4 -5.89 13.44 10.96
C ILE A 4 -5.07 14.67 10.56
N CYS A 5 -4.80 14.85 9.26
CA CYS A 5 -4.10 16.05 8.78
C CYS A 5 -4.99 17.28 8.97
N VAL A 6 -4.51 18.24 9.75
CA VAL A 6 -5.13 19.56 9.95
C VAL A 6 -4.63 20.61 8.95
N CYS A 7 -3.81 20.18 8.01
CA CYS A 7 -3.01 21.00 7.11
C CYS A 7 -3.80 21.67 5.97
N GLY A 8 -5.10 21.38 5.80
CA GLY A 8 -5.96 21.95 4.75
C GLY A 8 -5.57 21.61 3.30
N LYS A 9 -4.51 20.81 3.10
CA LYS A 9 -4.02 20.42 1.78
C LYS A 9 -5.03 19.50 1.09
N LYS A 10 -5.30 19.78 -0.19
CA LYS A 10 -6.12 18.90 -1.03
C LYS A 10 -5.35 17.60 -1.30
N ARG A 11 -6.09 16.51 -1.40
CA ARG A 11 -5.52 15.19 -1.67
C ARG A 11 -4.95 15.16 -3.08
N GLU A 12 -3.64 15.04 -3.22
CA GLU A 12 -2.92 15.01 -4.52
C GLU A 12 -2.90 13.62 -5.16
N ILE A 13 -3.18 12.58 -4.36
CA ILE A 13 -3.09 11.18 -4.79
C ILE A 13 -4.32 10.36 -4.38
N LYS A 14 -4.83 9.56 -5.30
CA LYS A 14 -5.90 8.59 -5.05
C LYS A 14 -5.26 7.24 -4.70
N LEU A 15 -5.65 6.70 -3.54
CA LEU A 15 -5.20 5.36 -3.14
C LEU A 15 -6.07 4.32 -3.84
N ILE A 16 -5.47 3.42 -4.61
CA ILE A 16 -6.20 2.38 -5.36
C ILE A 16 -6.52 1.21 -4.44
N ASN A 17 -5.54 0.71 -3.69
CA ASN A 17 -5.72 -0.43 -2.77
C ASN A 17 -5.71 0.01 -1.30
N LYS A 18 -6.82 -0.25 -0.58
CA LYS A 18 -6.92 0.02 0.87
C LYS A 18 -6.08 -0.95 1.70
N LYS A 19 -6.05 -2.23 1.32
CA LYS A 19 -5.19 -3.26 1.90
C LYS A 19 -4.00 -3.51 0.97
N PRO A 20 -2.78 -3.73 1.49
CA PRO A 20 -1.64 -4.10 0.65
C PRO A 20 -1.93 -5.41 -0.09
N ILE A 21 -1.42 -5.52 -1.30
CA ILE A 21 -1.42 -6.78 -2.03
C ILE A 21 -0.19 -7.56 -1.54
N GLU A 22 -0.42 -8.80 -1.10
CA GLU A 22 0.62 -9.68 -0.57
C GLU A 22 1.02 -10.71 -1.63
N ALA A 23 2.25 -11.22 -1.50
CA ALA A 23 2.76 -12.27 -2.39
C ALA A 23 1.93 -13.55 -2.22
N THR A 24 1.78 -14.30 -3.31
CA THR A 24 1.05 -15.58 -3.26
C THR A 24 1.85 -16.65 -2.52
N GLU A 25 1.19 -17.71 -2.06
CA GLU A 25 1.86 -18.81 -1.35
C GLU A 25 2.92 -19.49 -2.21
N LYS A 26 2.64 -19.70 -3.51
CA LYS A 26 3.60 -20.27 -4.47
C LYS A 26 4.85 -19.40 -4.59
N GLU A 27 4.66 -18.10 -4.75
CA GLU A 27 5.77 -17.15 -4.84
C GLU A 27 6.59 -17.07 -3.55
N CYS A 28 5.94 -17.18 -2.39
CA CYS A 28 6.63 -17.23 -1.10
C CYS A 28 7.49 -18.50 -0.90
N LEU A 29 7.12 -19.60 -1.56
CA LEU A 29 7.87 -20.87 -1.54
C LEU A 29 9.08 -20.82 -2.49
N GLU A 30 8.90 -20.27 -3.69
CA GLU A 30 9.98 -20.12 -4.69
C GLU A 30 10.94 -18.98 -4.34
N ASN A 31 10.42 -17.90 -3.75
CA ASN A 31 11.18 -16.73 -3.34
C ASN A 31 10.88 -16.35 -1.89
N SER A 32 11.75 -16.78 -0.98
CA SER A 32 11.65 -16.48 0.45
C SER A 32 11.62 -14.98 0.77
N ARG A 33 12.19 -14.13 -0.10
CA ARG A 33 12.17 -12.66 0.06
C ARG A 33 10.81 -12.04 -0.23
N SER A 34 9.93 -12.72 -0.97
CA SER A 34 8.58 -12.25 -1.27
C SER A 34 7.64 -12.31 -0.06
N LYS A 35 7.96 -13.10 0.98
CA LYS A 35 7.12 -13.24 2.20
C LYS A 35 6.82 -11.92 2.92
N SER A 36 7.72 -10.94 2.84
CA SER A 36 7.56 -9.62 3.45
C SER A 36 7.06 -8.54 2.50
N ALA A 37 6.86 -8.86 1.22
CA ALA A 37 6.46 -7.88 0.21
C ALA A 37 5.00 -7.44 0.39
N LYS A 38 4.78 -6.13 0.42
CA LYS A 38 3.45 -5.50 0.56
C LYS A 38 3.30 -4.40 -0.47
N LEU A 39 2.62 -4.69 -1.57
CA LEU A 39 2.44 -3.75 -2.67
C LEU A 39 1.31 -2.75 -2.35
N ARG A 40 1.59 -1.46 -2.52
CA ARG A 40 0.63 -0.34 -2.41
C ARG A 40 0.70 0.52 -3.65
N ILE A 41 -0.46 0.89 -4.18
CA ILE A 41 -0.61 1.59 -5.45
C ILE A 41 -1.36 2.90 -5.23
N ILE A 42 -0.80 3.98 -5.76
CA ILE A 42 -1.37 5.31 -5.76
C ILE A 42 -1.42 5.84 -7.19
N GLU A 43 -2.46 6.60 -7.49
CA GLU A 43 -2.65 7.31 -8.75
C GLU A 43 -2.58 8.81 -8.48
N LYS A 44 -1.88 9.54 -9.35
CA LYS A 44 -1.85 11.01 -9.29
C LYS A 44 -3.17 11.54 -9.85
N ILE A 45 -3.79 12.46 -9.10
CA ILE A 45 -5.02 13.16 -9.51
C ILE A 45 -4.66 14.32 -10.46
#